data_AF-A0A9P5U7H3-F1
#
_entry.id   AF-A0A9P5U7H3-F1
#
_cell.length_a   1.000
_cell.length_b   1.000
_cell.length_c   1.000
_cell.angle_alpha   90.00
_cell.angle_beta   90.00
_cell.angle_gamma   90.00
#
_symmetry.space_group_name_H-M   'P 1'
#
loop_
_entity.id
_entity.type
_entity.pdbx_description
1 polymer ?
#
loop_
_entity_poly.entity_id
_entity_poly.type
_entity_poly.pdbx_seq_one_letter_code
_entity_poly.pdbx_strand_id
1 'polypeptide(L)'
;MRNPFLLIRLIFLALLFFLSLLELIFSSINTSSAVHADLPLPGASIFLIFNSIASIFFLGVGLLELVAPNFAGSSVAFESGWSAVLSLAHIGSAIGVTVTAALFIHQTSDSTVTASSLLLIPTTWLSGLTMLGYFFILFVSAMTHARFDEEIWGKPVHQVKWFGYTNSRLKSSDVGGPRQISGLENDSWSRYLVDIESSGRRAARYPVPDTEKAPWAPKIVRGRDSPFRTRPDSFDGSDCESDTSSQSSFSTGPYENPLPPRPLDVQIKGGKPGGSRFVERFRESQTLSRPAIEFPHEVDDHDKPIPKPRLSQWIRADAIRAFASR
;
A
#
# COMPACT_ATOMS: atom_id res chain seq x y z
N MET A 1 1.15 0.56 2.42
CA MET A 1 -0.11 0.43 1.65
C MET A 1 -0.41 1.78 1.02
N ARG A 2 -0.99 1.84 -0.19
CA ARG A 2 -1.32 3.13 -0.84
C ARG A 2 -2.40 3.84 -0.03
N ASN A 3 -2.26 5.14 0.19
CA ASN A 3 -3.24 5.93 0.94
C ASN A 3 -4.57 5.98 0.16
N PRO A 4 -5.68 5.43 0.68
CA PRO A 4 -6.95 5.36 -0.04
C PRO A 4 -7.53 6.73 -0.36
N PHE A 5 -7.26 7.74 0.48
CA PHE A 5 -7.70 9.11 0.25
C PHE A 5 -7.11 9.71 -1.03
N LEU A 6 -5.81 9.49 -1.25
CA LEU A 6 -5.13 9.97 -2.47
C LEU A 6 -5.65 9.27 -3.74
N LEU A 7 -6.03 8.00 -3.63
CA LEU A 7 -6.63 7.26 -4.74
C LEU A 7 -8.01 7.82 -5.08
N ILE A 8 -8.86 8.07 -4.07
CA ILE A 8 -10.17 8.71 -4.26
C ILE A 8 -10.00 10.10 -4.88
N ARG A 9 -9.07 10.92 -4.36
CA ARG A 9 -8.74 12.23 -4.95
C ARG A 9 -8.35 12.11 -6.42
N LEU A 10 -7.47 11.18 -6.78
CA LEU A 10 -7.07 10.98 -8.18
C LEU A 10 -8.25 10.61 -9.08
N ILE A 11 -9.18 9.76 -8.60
CA ILE A 11 -10.40 9.40 -9.34
C ILE A 11 -11.27 10.64 -9.56
N PHE A 12 -11.48 11.48 -8.54
CA PHE A 12 -12.24 12.72 -8.69
C PHE A 12 -11.57 13.68 -9.67
N LEU A 13 -10.26 13.90 -9.57
CA LEU A 13 -9.53 14.79 -10.48
C LEU A 13 -9.60 14.30 -11.93
N ALA A 14 -9.46 12.99 -12.16
CA ALA A 14 -9.59 12.40 -13.49
C ALA A 14 -11.02 12.57 -14.04
N LEU A 15 -12.04 12.26 -13.23
CA LEU A 15 -13.44 12.40 -13.62
C LEU A 15 -13.77 13.86 -13.96
N LEU A 16 -13.34 14.81 -13.12
CA LEU A 16 -13.52 16.24 -13.35
C LEU A 16 -12.82 16.70 -14.62
N PHE A 17 -11.61 16.23 -14.88
CA PHE A 17 -10.89 16.54 -16.11
C PHE A 17 -11.67 16.09 -17.36
N PHE A 18 -12.19 14.85 -17.35
CA PHE A 18 -13.01 14.35 -18.46
C PHE A 18 -14.31 15.14 -18.63
N LEU A 19 -15.00 15.47 -17.53
CA LEU A 19 -16.23 16.26 -17.58
C LEU A 19 -15.98 17.68 -18.09
N SER A 20 -14.94 18.36 -17.62
CA SER A 20 -14.57 19.69 -18.11
C SER A 20 -14.17 19.68 -19.59
N LEU A 21 -13.54 18.61 -20.08
CA LEU A 21 -13.23 18.45 -21.50
C LEU A 21 -14.51 18.26 -22.33
N LEU A 22 -15.45 17.45 -21.85
CA LEU A 22 -16.75 17.28 -22.51
C LEU A 22 -17.56 18.59 -22.55
N GLU A 23 -17.59 19.35 -21.45
CA GLU A 23 -18.22 20.68 -21.42
C GLU A 23 -17.58 21.63 -22.43
N LEU A 24 -16.26 21.65 -22.51
CA LEU A 24 -15.53 22.50 -23.47
C LEU A 24 -15.91 22.14 -24.91
N ILE A 25 -15.95 20.85 -25.25
CA ILE A 25 -16.33 20.37 -26.58
C ILE A 25 -17.79 20.74 -26.88
N PHE A 26 -18.73 20.39 -25.99
CA PHE A 26 -20.16 20.63 -26.24
C PHE A 26 -20.50 22.11 -26.27
N SER A 27 -19.88 22.93 -25.41
CA SER A 27 -20.07 24.38 -25.45
C SER A 27 -19.50 25.00 -26.72
N SER A 28 -18.34 24.50 -27.19
CA SER A 28 -17.75 24.97 -28.46
C SER A 28 -18.63 24.62 -29.66
N ILE A 29 -19.18 23.40 -29.72
CA ILE A 29 -20.11 22.96 -30.78
C ILE A 29 -21.40 23.78 -30.73
N ASN A 30 -21.95 24.00 -29.54
CA ASN A 30 -23.18 24.79 -29.38
C ASN A 30 -22.97 26.24 -29.83
N THR A 31 -21.84 26.85 -29.44
CA THR A 31 -21.47 28.22 -29.85
C THR A 31 -21.29 28.30 -31.37
N SER A 32 -20.57 27.36 -31.97
CA SER A 32 -20.37 27.29 -33.42
C SER A 32 -21.71 27.15 -34.17
N SER A 33 -22.57 26.24 -33.70
CA SER A 33 -23.90 26.03 -34.32
C SER A 33 -24.80 27.25 -34.19
N ALA A 34 -24.77 27.97 -33.06
CA ALA A 34 -25.51 29.20 -32.88
C ALA A 34 -25.06 30.30 -33.85
N VAL A 35 -23.75 30.45 -34.09
CA VAL A 35 -23.21 31.39 -35.08
C VAL A 35 -23.67 31.03 -36.49
N HIS A 36 -23.64 29.74 -36.86
CA HIS A 36 -24.07 29.30 -38.19
C HIS A 36 -25.57 29.46 -38.44
N ALA A 37 -26.38 29.50 -37.38
CA ALA A 37 -27.83 29.71 -37.44
C ALA A 37 -28.24 31.19 -37.31
N ASP A 38 -27.26 32.12 -37.32
CA ASP A 38 -27.48 33.57 -37.09
C ASP A 38 -28.24 33.89 -35.78
N LEU A 39 -28.10 33.02 -34.77
CA LEU A 39 -28.72 33.19 -33.46
C LEU A 39 -27.83 34.02 -32.53
N PRO A 40 -28.42 34.78 -31.58
CA PRO A 40 -27.64 35.49 -30.59
C PRO A 40 -26.82 34.50 -29.74
N LEU A 41 -25.54 34.79 -29.55
CA LEU A 41 -24.62 33.91 -28.83
C LEU A 41 -25.07 33.73 -27.37
N PRO A 42 -25.30 32.49 -26.89
CA PRO A 42 -25.67 32.26 -25.51
C PRO A 42 -24.51 32.68 -24.59
N GLY A 43 -24.72 33.70 -23.76
CA GLY A 43 -23.70 34.14 -22.79
C GLY A 43 -23.27 33.02 -21.84
N ALA A 44 -24.18 32.08 -21.54
CA ALA A 44 -23.91 30.90 -20.73
C ALA A 44 -22.86 29.97 -21.36
N SER A 45 -22.86 29.79 -22.69
CA SER A 45 -21.87 28.95 -23.38
C SER A 45 -20.47 29.54 -23.34
N ILE A 46 -20.35 30.87 -23.50
CA ILE A 46 -19.07 31.58 -23.38
C ILE A 46 -18.52 31.45 -21.95
N PHE A 47 -19.38 31.67 -20.95
CA PHE A 47 -19.00 31.55 -19.55
C PHE A 47 -18.56 30.12 -19.20
N LEU A 48 -19.26 29.10 -19.72
CA LEU A 48 -18.85 27.70 -19.59
C LEU A 48 -17.46 27.43 -20.17
N ILE A 49 -17.15 27.92 -21.38
CA ILE A 49 -15.84 27.73 -22.00
C ILE A 49 -14.74 28.28 -21.07
N PHE A 50 -14.95 29.50 -20.55
CA PHE A 50 -14.01 30.10 -19.60
C PHE A 50 -13.88 29.26 -18.32
N ASN A 51 -15.00 28.80 -17.76
CA ASN A 51 -15.03 28.01 -16.54
C ASN A 51 -14.37 26.63 -16.72
N SER A 52 -14.58 25.96 -17.85
CA SER A 52 -13.95 24.68 -18.18
C SER A 52 -12.45 24.83 -18.40
N ILE A 53 -11.98 25.91 -19.05
CA ILE A 53 -10.54 26.19 -19.18
C ILE A 53 -9.91 26.45 -17.81
N ALA A 54 -10.54 27.29 -16.98
CA ALA A 54 -10.07 27.52 -15.61
C ALA A 54 -10.02 26.22 -14.81
N SER A 55 -11.05 25.37 -14.92
CA SER A 55 -11.10 24.06 -14.27
C SER A 55 -9.96 23.16 -14.70
N ILE A 56 -9.72 23.02 -16.01
CA ILE A 56 -8.61 22.22 -16.54
C ILE A 56 -7.26 22.76 -16.03
N PHE A 57 -7.09 24.08 -15.97
CA PHE A 57 -5.88 24.70 -15.43
C PHE A 57 -5.65 24.35 -13.94
N PHE A 58 -6.66 24.55 -13.08
CA PHE A 58 -6.54 24.23 -11.65
C PHE A 58 -6.41 22.73 -11.37
N LEU A 59 -7.09 21.89 -12.16
CA LEU A 59 -6.89 20.43 -12.12
C LEU A 59 -5.46 20.06 -12.51
N GLY A 60 -4.90 20.70 -13.53
CA GLY A 60 -3.50 20.55 -13.92
C GLY A 60 -2.54 20.92 -12.80
N VAL A 61 -2.82 22.02 -12.09
CA VAL A 61 -2.07 22.43 -10.89
C VAL A 61 -2.15 21.38 -9.78
N GLY A 62 -3.33 20.80 -9.53
CA GLY A 62 -3.52 19.72 -8.55
C GLY A 62 -2.79 18.43 -8.94
N LEU A 63 -2.72 18.10 -10.24
CA LEU A 63 -1.99 16.94 -10.74
C LEU A 63 -0.47 17.16 -10.79
N LEU A 64 0.00 18.40 -10.89
CA LEU A 64 1.42 18.75 -10.93
C LEU A 64 2.17 18.25 -9.69
N GLU A 65 1.49 18.14 -8.55
CA GLU A 65 1.99 17.56 -7.31
C GLU A 65 2.55 16.14 -7.49
N LEU A 66 2.00 15.36 -8.45
CA LEU A 66 2.50 14.01 -8.77
C LEU A 66 3.88 14.02 -9.44
N VAL A 67 4.22 15.11 -10.12
CA VAL A 67 5.50 15.28 -10.83
C VAL A 67 6.49 16.08 -9.97
N ALA A 68 5.99 17.08 -9.25
CA ALA A 68 6.77 18.00 -8.43
C ALA A 68 6.23 18.03 -6.98
N PRO A 69 6.70 17.14 -6.09
CA PRO A 69 6.16 16.99 -4.73
C PRO A 69 6.41 18.22 -3.82
N ASN A 70 7.28 19.14 -4.22
CA ASN A 70 7.58 20.36 -3.45
C ASN A 70 6.80 21.58 -3.95
N PHE A 71 5.79 21.40 -4.80
CA PHE A 71 5.04 22.51 -5.36
C PHE A 71 4.05 23.09 -4.33
N ALA A 72 4.24 24.36 -3.96
CA ALA A 72 3.43 25.03 -2.94
C ALA A 72 1.96 25.26 -3.35
N GLY A 73 1.66 25.21 -4.65
CA GLY A 73 0.29 25.40 -5.16
C GLY A 73 -0.63 24.19 -4.98
N SER A 74 -0.22 23.15 -4.24
CA SER A 74 -1.07 22.02 -3.87
C SER A 74 -1.45 22.01 -2.38
N SER A 75 -1.36 23.15 -1.70
CA SER A 75 -1.79 23.26 -0.31
C SER A 75 -3.28 22.96 -0.17
N VAL A 76 -3.67 22.31 0.94
CA VAL A 76 -5.06 21.94 1.22
C VAL A 76 -5.98 23.16 1.16
N ALA A 77 -5.54 24.32 1.67
CA ALA A 77 -6.31 25.56 1.63
C ALA A 77 -6.53 26.08 0.21
N PHE A 78 -5.47 26.10 -0.60
CA PHE A 78 -5.58 26.52 -2.00
C PHE A 78 -6.51 25.59 -2.78
N GLU A 79 -6.37 24.29 -2.59
CA GLU A 79 -7.16 23.28 -3.27
C GLU A 79 -8.64 23.30 -2.88
N SER A 80 -8.92 23.45 -1.59
CA SER A 80 -10.27 23.66 -1.09
C SER A 80 -10.86 24.99 -1.58
N GLY A 81 -10.06 26.06 -1.64
CA GLY A 81 -10.50 27.38 -2.09
C GLY A 81 -10.92 27.40 -3.55
N TRP A 82 -10.05 26.94 -4.46
CA TRP A 82 -10.40 26.92 -5.89
C TRP A 82 -11.54 25.94 -6.18
N SER A 83 -11.59 24.81 -5.47
CA SER A 83 -12.69 23.85 -5.67
C SER A 83 -14.05 24.40 -5.23
N ALA A 84 -14.11 25.14 -4.12
CA ALA A 84 -15.31 25.84 -3.69
C ALA A 84 -15.79 26.85 -4.74
N VAL A 85 -14.89 27.74 -5.20
CA VAL A 85 -15.22 28.79 -6.17
C VAL A 85 -15.70 28.19 -7.49
N LEU A 86 -14.97 27.21 -8.03
CA LEU A 86 -15.35 26.56 -9.29
C LEU A 86 -16.64 25.74 -9.15
N SER A 87 -16.91 25.12 -8.00
CA SER A 87 -18.18 24.40 -7.78
C SER A 87 -19.39 25.34 -7.86
N LEU A 88 -19.30 26.53 -7.26
CA LEU A 88 -20.34 27.56 -7.34
C LEU A 88 -20.50 28.08 -8.78
N ALA A 89 -19.39 28.33 -9.47
CA ALA A 89 -19.41 28.76 -10.87
C ALA A 89 -20.03 27.70 -11.79
N HIS A 90 -19.75 26.41 -11.57
CA HIS A 90 -20.35 25.30 -12.32
C HIS A 90 -21.85 25.16 -12.06
N ILE A 91 -22.29 25.26 -10.80
CA ILE A 91 -23.73 25.23 -10.47
C ILE A 91 -24.45 26.43 -11.11
N GLY A 92 -23.88 27.62 -11.04
CA GLY A 92 -24.42 28.81 -11.71
C GLY A 92 -24.49 28.63 -13.22
N SER A 93 -23.46 28.05 -13.82
CA SER A 93 -23.42 27.73 -15.26
C SER A 93 -24.49 26.70 -15.63
N ALA A 94 -24.65 25.64 -14.84
CA ALA A 94 -25.65 24.60 -15.08
C ALA A 94 -27.07 25.18 -15.07
N ILE A 95 -27.37 26.09 -14.12
CA ILE A 95 -28.65 26.81 -14.08
C ILE A 95 -28.80 27.74 -15.31
N GLY A 96 -27.74 28.45 -15.68
CA GLY A 96 -27.77 29.31 -16.87
C GLY A 96 -28.07 28.51 -18.14
N VAL A 97 -27.38 27.38 -18.31
CA VAL A 97 -27.53 26.49 -19.47
C VAL A 97 -28.92 25.89 -19.52
N THR A 98 -29.49 25.41 -18.41
CA THR A 98 -30.86 24.86 -18.41
C THR A 98 -31.89 25.88 -18.84
N VAL A 99 -31.80 27.11 -18.35
CA VAL A 99 -32.72 28.19 -18.72
C VAL A 99 -32.56 28.55 -20.20
N THR A 100 -31.31 28.74 -20.68
CA THR A 100 -31.08 29.09 -22.09
C THR A 100 -31.43 27.96 -23.06
N ALA A 101 -31.11 26.71 -22.72
CA ALA A 101 -31.37 25.56 -23.57
C ALA A 101 -32.87 25.34 -23.77
N ALA A 102 -33.68 25.52 -22.72
CA ALA A 102 -35.13 25.45 -22.84
C ALA A 102 -35.69 26.46 -23.86
N LEU A 103 -35.12 27.68 -23.91
CA LEU A 103 -35.50 28.69 -24.90
C LEU A 103 -35.08 28.27 -26.32
N PHE A 104 -33.85 27.78 -26.50
CA PHE A 104 -33.37 27.35 -27.82
C PHE A 104 -34.17 26.18 -28.40
N ILE A 105 -34.50 25.18 -27.58
CA ILE A 105 -35.28 24.01 -28.02
C ILE A 105 -36.64 24.42 -28.60
N HIS A 106 -37.23 25.51 -28.11
CA HIS A 106 -38.50 26.03 -28.64
C HIS A 106 -38.33 26.94 -29.87
N GLN A 107 -37.18 27.57 -30.04
CA GLN A 107 -36.96 28.59 -31.09
C GLN A 107 -36.31 28.04 -32.36
N THR A 108 -35.47 27.01 -32.27
CA THR A 108 -34.76 26.45 -33.43
C THR A 108 -35.30 25.08 -33.84
N SER A 109 -35.41 24.85 -35.14
CA SER A 109 -35.67 23.53 -35.72
C SER A 109 -34.39 22.71 -35.95
N ASP A 110 -33.21 23.29 -35.70
CA ASP A 110 -31.94 22.61 -35.93
C ASP A 110 -31.70 21.51 -34.89
N SER A 111 -31.67 20.28 -35.39
CA SER A 111 -31.45 19.08 -34.58
C SER A 111 -30.07 19.06 -33.92
N THR A 112 -29.07 19.72 -34.51
CA THR A 112 -27.70 19.80 -33.99
C THR A 112 -27.60 20.69 -32.75
N VAL A 113 -28.23 21.87 -32.78
CA VAL A 113 -28.31 22.80 -31.63
C VAL A 113 -29.09 22.14 -30.50
N THR A 114 -30.18 21.47 -30.83
CA THR A 114 -31.01 20.73 -29.87
C THR A 114 -30.23 19.59 -29.22
N ALA A 115 -29.55 18.75 -30.02
CA ALA A 115 -28.78 17.61 -29.51
C ALA A 115 -27.61 18.05 -28.62
N SER A 116 -26.85 19.08 -29.04
CA SER A 116 -25.74 19.62 -28.24
C SER A 116 -26.23 20.23 -26.93
N SER A 117 -27.33 20.97 -26.94
CA SER A 117 -27.95 21.53 -25.72
C SER A 117 -28.45 20.43 -24.78
N LEU A 118 -29.08 19.37 -25.29
CA LEU A 118 -29.54 18.23 -24.49
C LEU A 118 -28.41 17.44 -23.83
N LEU A 119 -27.21 17.39 -24.44
CA LEU A 119 -26.03 16.77 -23.84
C LEU A 119 -25.30 17.69 -22.87
N LEU A 120 -25.31 19.00 -23.13
CA LEU A 120 -24.64 20.01 -22.30
C LEU A 120 -25.30 20.15 -20.91
N ILE A 121 -26.62 20.07 -20.83
CA ILE A 121 -27.35 20.15 -19.55
C ILE A 121 -26.90 19.08 -18.54
N PRO A 122 -27.03 17.76 -18.82
CA PRO A 122 -26.66 16.73 -17.84
C PRO A 122 -25.16 16.72 -17.54
N THR A 123 -24.30 17.04 -18.52
CA THR A 123 -22.86 17.08 -18.29
C THR A 123 -22.44 18.22 -17.36
N THR A 124 -23.00 19.41 -17.53
CA THR A 124 -22.73 20.55 -16.64
C THR A 124 -23.25 20.34 -15.23
N TRP A 125 -24.43 19.72 -15.07
CA TRP A 125 -24.92 19.31 -13.75
C TRP A 125 -24.01 18.26 -13.11
N LEU A 126 -23.62 17.24 -13.85
CA LEU A 126 -22.76 16.17 -13.35
C LEU A 126 -21.38 16.72 -12.93
N SER A 127 -20.80 17.60 -13.74
CA SER A 127 -19.56 18.33 -13.44
C SER A 127 -19.69 19.16 -12.17
N GLY A 128 -20.72 20.01 -12.07
CA GLY A 128 -20.97 20.84 -10.89
C GLY A 128 -21.18 20.04 -9.60
N LEU A 129 -21.97 18.96 -9.65
CA LEU A 129 -22.19 18.08 -8.49
C LEU A 129 -20.94 17.29 -8.12
N THR A 130 -20.17 16.81 -9.10
CA THR A 130 -18.89 16.11 -8.85
C THR A 130 -17.89 17.06 -8.21
N MET A 131 -17.83 18.31 -8.69
CA MET A 131 -16.94 19.35 -8.18
C MET A 131 -17.29 19.76 -6.75
N LEU A 132 -18.58 19.92 -6.47
CA LEU A 132 -19.10 20.18 -5.14
C LEU A 132 -18.82 19.00 -4.18
N GLY A 133 -19.04 17.76 -4.64
CA GLY A 133 -18.70 16.56 -3.89
C GLY A 133 -17.21 16.47 -3.56
N TYR A 134 -16.36 16.81 -4.52
CA TYR A 134 -14.92 16.90 -4.32
C TYR A 134 -14.54 17.92 -3.23
N PHE A 135 -15.10 19.14 -3.32
CA PHE A 135 -14.91 20.18 -2.30
C PHE A 135 -15.32 19.69 -0.91
N PHE A 136 -16.51 19.08 -0.76
CA PHE A 136 -16.97 18.59 0.54
C PHE A 136 -16.09 17.48 1.09
N ILE A 137 -15.68 16.52 0.27
CA ILE A 137 -14.80 15.44 0.71
C ILE A 137 -13.47 16.01 1.22
N LEU A 138 -12.87 16.95 0.48
CA LEU A 138 -11.60 17.57 0.86
C LEU A 138 -11.76 18.44 2.12
N PHE A 139 -12.79 19.28 2.16
CA PHE A 139 -13.05 20.19 3.28
C PHE A 139 -13.37 19.45 4.58
N VAL A 140 -14.27 18.47 4.55
CA VAL A 140 -14.62 17.66 5.73
C VAL A 140 -13.41 16.85 6.19
N SER A 141 -12.63 16.28 5.27
CA SER A 141 -11.41 15.56 5.62
C SER A 141 -10.38 16.48 6.26
N ALA A 142 -10.17 17.70 5.74
CA ALA A 142 -9.29 18.69 6.32
C ALA A 142 -9.77 19.12 7.72
N MET A 143 -11.06 19.42 7.88
CA MET A 143 -11.65 19.84 9.16
C MET A 143 -11.55 18.76 10.25
N THR A 144 -11.73 17.49 9.88
CA THR A 144 -11.57 16.36 10.82
C THR A 144 -10.12 16.20 11.29
N HIS A 145 -9.15 16.53 10.44
CA HIS A 145 -7.72 16.42 10.76
C HIS A 145 -7.10 17.71 11.34
N ALA A 146 -7.76 18.86 11.20
CA ALA A 146 -7.27 20.15 11.70
C ALA A 146 -7.04 20.19 13.21
N ARG A 147 -7.72 19.32 13.98
CA ARG A 147 -7.50 19.19 15.43
C ARG A 147 -6.19 18.48 15.79
N PHE A 148 -5.62 17.71 14.86
CA PHE A 148 -4.40 16.93 15.08
C PHE A 148 -3.16 17.56 14.44
N ASP A 149 -3.36 18.43 13.46
CA ASP A 149 -2.28 19.12 12.74
C ASP A 149 -2.70 20.56 12.44
N GLU A 150 -2.19 21.51 13.23
CA GLU A 150 -2.52 22.94 13.13
C GLU A 150 -2.10 23.55 11.79
N GLU A 151 -1.10 22.97 11.13
CA GLU A 151 -0.55 23.44 9.85
C GLU A 151 -1.16 22.72 8.64
N ILE A 152 -2.24 21.95 8.81
CA ILE A 152 -2.85 21.15 7.73
C ILE A 152 -3.18 21.97 6.48
N TRP A 153 -3.63 23.21 6.67
CA TRP A 153 -4.07 24.10 5.60
C TRP A 153 -2.93 24.56 4.69
N GLY A 154 -1.72 24.70 5.24
CA GLY A 154 -0.51 25.07 4.50
C GLY A 154 0.21 23.88 3.87
N LYS A 155 -0.05 22.66 4.38
CA LYS A 155 0.58 21.44 3.89
C LYS A 155 -0.04 20.99 2.56
N PRO A 156 0.75 20.41 1.66
CA PRO A 156 0.22 19.82 0.44
C PRO A 156 -0.53 18.53 0.76
N VAL A 157 -1.57 18.22 -0.03
CA VAL A 157 -2.50 17.12 0.24
C VAL A 157 -1.80 15.77 0.38
N HIS A 158 -0.73 15.52 -0.38
CA HIS A 158 0.02 14.26 -0.28
C HIS A 158 0.85 14.10 1.01
N GLN A 159 1.20 15.20 1.69
CA GLN A 159 2.02 15.17 2.91
C GLN A 159 1.19 14.95 4.18
N VAL A 160 -0.11 15.26 4.12
CA VAL A 160 -1.02 15.06 5.24
C VAL A 160 -1.21 13.56 5.49
N LYS A 161 -1.09 13.15 6.76
CA LYS A 161 -1.25 11.76 7.21
C LYS A 161 -2.72 11.39 7.33
N TRP A 162 -3.43 11.32 6.19
CA TRP A 162 -4.84 10.98 6.17
C TRP A 162 -5.10 9.62 6.84
N PHE A 163 -5.97 9.63 7.86
CA PHE A 163 -6.44 8.43 8.56
C PHE A 163 -5.34 7.55 9.17
N GLY A 164 -4.23 8.14 9.60
CA GLY A 164 -3.15 7.42 10.28
C GLY A 164 -2.31 6.51 9.35
N TYR A 165 -2.59 6.49 8.05
CA TYR A 165 -1.74 5.79 7.07
C TYR A 165 -0.48 6.61 6.82
N THR A 166 0.56 6.31 7.59
CA THR A 166 1.89 6.83 7.29
C THR A 166 2.41 6.13 6.03
N ASN A 167 2.71 6.90 5.00
CA ASN A 167 3.53 6.47 3.86
C ASN A 167 4.99 6.25 4.26
N SER A 168 5.25 5.84 5.50
CA SER A 168 6.51 5.22 5.89
C SER A 168 6.56 3.83 5.24
N ARG A 169 6.64 3.80 3.91
CA ARG A 169 7.65 2.95 3.30
C ARG A 169 8.93 3.37 3.99
N LEU A 170 9.32 2.53 4.95
CA LEU A 170 10.66 2.38 5.48
C LEU A 170 11.61 3.18 4.60
N LYS A 171 11.91 4.43 4.97
CA LYS A 171 13.20 4.99 4.59
C LYS A 171 14.16 3.98 5.21
N SER A 172 14.68 3.06 4.41
CA SER A 172 15.66 2.07 4.84
C SER A 172 16.91 2.74 5.41
N SER A 173 17.04 4.06 5.22
CA SER A 173 18.02 4.94 5.86
C SER A 173 17.72 5.28 7.33
N ASP A 174 16.50 5.08 7.84
CA ASP A 174 16.20 5.14 9.30
C ASP A 174 16.36 3.77 9.98
N VAL A 175 16.88 2.75 9.28
CA VAL A 175 17.76 1.73 9.91
C VAL A 175 19.13 2.38 10.19
N GLY A 176 19.08 3.61 10.72
CA GLY A 176 20.19 4.48 11.06
C GLY A 176 20.51 4.30 12.54
N GLY A 177 21.09 3.15 12.86
CA GLY A 177 21.87 2.92 14.07
C GLY A 177 21.09 2.83 15.39
N PRO A 178 21.63 2.08 16.37
CA PRO A 178 21.06 2.02 17.71
C PRO A 178 20.98 3.43 18.28
N ARG A 179 19.76 3.95 18.48
CA ARG A 179 19.54 5.13 19.33
C ARG A 179 20.14 4.79 20.68
N GLN A 180 21.22 5.47 21.07
CA GLN A 180 21.65 5.52 22.46
C GLN A 180 20.52 6.18 23.26
N ILE A 181 19.64 5.37 23.83
CA ILE A 181 18.68 5.84 24.83
C ILE A 181 19.51 6.12 26.09
N SER A 182 20.00 7.35 26.23
CA SER A 182 20.65 7.81 27.46
C SER A 182 19.59 7.88 28.56
N GLY A 183 19.47 6.82 29.35
CA GLY A 183 18.53 6.75 30.47
C GLY A 183 17.84 5.40 30.66
N LEU A 184 17.97 4.47 29.72
CA LEU A 184 17.42 3.10 29.84
C LEU A 184 18.54 2.07 30.03
N GLU A 185 19.56 2.40 30.83
CA GLU A 185 20.76 1.59 31.01
C GLU A 185 20.54 0.38 31.96
N ASN A 186 19.39 0.32 32.64
CA ASN A 186 19.11 -0.71 33.65
C ASN A 186 18.04 -1.73 33.24
N ASP A 187 17.45 -1.62 32.04
CA ASP A 187 16.48 -2.61 31.61
C ASP A 187 17.21 -3.79 30.96
N SER A 188 17.29 -4.91 31.67
CA SER A 188 18.13 -6.07 31.29
C SER A 188 17.79 -6.65 29.91
N TRP A 189 16.58 -6.38 29.42
CA TRP A 189 16.08 -6.78 28.12
C TRP A 189 16.67 -6.00 26.95
N SER A 190 16.93 -4.69 27.10
CA SER A 190 17.50 -3.88 26.01
C SER A 190 18.95 -4.26 25.74
N ARG A 191 19.69 -4.69 26.78
CA ARG A 191 21.07 -5.17 26.68
C ARG A 191 21.20 -6.43 25.82
N TYR A 192 20.20 -7.31 25.85
CA TYR A 192 20.18 -8.54 25.07
C TYR A 192 19.97 -8.28 23.57
N LEU A 193 19.11 -7.32 23.21
CA LEU A 193 18.85 -6.98 21.80
C LEU A 193 20.07 -6.31 21.14
N VAL A 194 20.78 -5.45 21.90
CA VAL A 194 22.04 -4.85 21.45
C VAL A 194 23.13 -5.91 21.23
N ASP A 195 23.15 -6.99 22.01
CA ASP A 195 24.12 -8.08 21.86
C ASP A 195 23.85 -8.93 20.59
N ILE A 196 22.58 -9.11 20.21
CA ILE A 196 22.20 -9.84 18.98
C ILE A 196 22.55 -9.04 17.72
N GLU A 197 22.30 -7.73 17.72
CA GLU A 197 22.61 -6.89 16.56
C GLU A 197 24.12 -6.59 16.45
N SER A 198 24.82 -6.48 17.59
CA SER A 198 26.26 -6.25 17.61
C SER A 198 27.07 -7.50 17.31
N SER A 199 26.57 -8.71 17.59
CA SER A 199 27.26 -9.96 17.25
C SER A 199 27.38 -10.17 15.74
N GLY A 200 26.39 -9.78 14.94
CA GLY A 200 26.49 -9.81 13.47
C GLY A 200 27.56 -8.87 12.92
N ARG A 201 27.61 -7.62 13.42
CA ARG A 201 28.63 -6.63 12.99
C ARG A 201 30.02 -6.89 13.57
N ARG A 202 30.13 -7.42 14.79
CA ARG A 202 31.41 -7.86 15.37
C ARG A 202 31.95 -9.09 14.65
N ALA A 203 31.12 -10.07 14.31
CA ALA A 203 31.55 -11.24 13.53
C ALA A 203 32.09 -10.85 12.15
N ALA A 204 31.54 -9.78 11.54
CA ALA A 204 32.06 -9.24 10.29
C ALA A 204 33.38 -8.46 10.44
N ARG A 205 33.59 -7.75 11.56
CA ARG A 205 34.82 -6.96 11.80
C ARG A 205 35.96 -7.75 12.45
N TYR A 206 35.63 -8.79 13.19
CA TYR A 206 36.55 -9.68 13.88
C TYR A 206 36.19 -11.12 13.48
N PRO A 207 36.64 -11.57 12.29
CA PRO A 207 36.48 -12.96 11.93
C PRO A 207 37.13 -13.81 13.02
N VAL A 208 36.36 -14.75 13.57
CA VAL A 208 36.82 -15.65 14.62
C VAL A 208 38.08 -16.37 14.11
N PRO A 209 39.21 -16.32 14.84
CA PRO A 209 40.42 -17.03 14.46
C PRO A 209 40.12 -18.51 14.24
N ASP A 210 40.64 -19.10 13.16
CA ASP A 210 40.36 -20.49 12.77
C ASP A 210 40.69 -21.54 13.84
N THR A 211 41.42 -21.15 14.89
CA THR A 211 41.79 -21.99 16.04
C THR A 211 40.63 -22.35 16.97
N GLU A 212 39.50 -21.63 16.93
CA GLU A 212 38.31 -21.96 17.74
C GLU A 212 37.33 -22.88 17.00
N LYS A 213 37.59 -23.24 15.74
CA LYS A 213 36.79 -24.27 15.06
C LYS A 213 37.07 -25.62 15.71
N ALA A 214 36.00 -26.29 16.12
CA ALA A 214 36.12 -27.61 16.71
C ALA A 214 36.86 -28.55 15.72
N PRO A 215 37.96 -29.21 16.14
CA PRO A 215 38.90 -29.88 15.23
C PRO A 215 38.27 -31.03 14.43
N TRP A 216 37.13 -31.54 14.87
CA TRP A 216 36.38 -32.61 14.20
C TRP A 216 35.43 -32.11 13.09
N ALA A 217 35.23 -30.80 12.94
CA ALA A 217 34.32 -30.21 11.93
C ALA A 217 34.98 -29.07 11.13
N PRO A 218 36.10 -29.32 10.41
CA PRO A 218 36.86 -28.27 9.73
C PRO A 218 36.09 -27.58 8.58
N LYS A 219 34.99 -28.17 8.08
CA LYS A 219 34.31 -27.71 6.86
C LYS A 219 32.78 -27.68 6.93
N ILE A 220 32.18 -27.62 8.12
CA ILE A 220 30.72 -27.58 8.27
C ILE A 220 30.28 -26.14 8.53
N VAL A 221 29.74 -25.49 7.50
CA VAL A 221 29.02 -24.22 7.63
C VAL A 221 27.60 -24.54 8.07
N ARG A 222 27.27 -24.34 9.36
CA ARG A 222 25.90 -24.52 9.86
C ARG A 222 24.95 -23.60 9.09
N GLY A 223 23.81 -24.14 8.63
CA GLY A 223 22.77 -23.38 7.92
C GLY A 223 22.85 -23.40 6.39
N ARG A 224 23.71 -24.22 5.80
CA ARG A 224 23.78 -24.48 4.35
C ARG A 224 23.63 -25.98 4.05
N ASP A 225 22.59 -26.58 4.58
CA ASP A 225 22.23 -27.95 4.27
C ASP A 225 21.48 -28.00 2.93
N SER A 226 21.75 -29.03 2.13
CA SER A 226 20.96 -29.33 0.93
C SER A 226 19.49 -29.48 1.34
N PRO A 227 18.52 -28.84 0.65
CA PRO A 227 18.58 -28.33 -0.72
C PRO A 227 18.91 -26.83 -0.87
N PHE A 228 19.23 -26.10 0.19
CA PHE A 228 19.36 -24.63 0.15
C PHE A 228 20.72 -24.11 -0.32
N ARG A 229 21.56 -24.98 -0.90
CA ARG A 229 22.78 -24.51 -1.59
C ARG A 229 22.36 -23.89 -2.92
N THR A 230 22.36 -22.56 -2.98
CA THR A 230 22.41 -21.84 -4.25
C THR A 230 23.64 -22.33 -5.01
N ARG A 231 23.40 -22.97 -6.16
CA ARG A 231 24.45 -23.42 -7.07
C ARG A 231 25.22 -22.14 -7.48
N PRO A 232 26.54 -22.07 -7.29
CA PRO A 232 27.29 -20.94 -7.82
C PRO A 232 27.17 -21.00 -9.34
N ASP A 233 26.56 -19.98 -9.93
CA ASP A 233 26.52 -19.78 -11.38
C ASP A 233 27.98 -19.68 -11.86
N SER A 234 28.52 -20.81 -12.31
CA SER A 234 29.82 -20.88 -12.96
C SER A 234 29.57 -20.51 -14.41
N PHE A 235 29.77 -19.22 -14.66
CA PHE A 235 30.01 -18.69 -15.99
C PHE A 235 31.47 -19.02 -16.33
N ASP A 236 31.72 -20.17 -16.96
CA ASP A 236 32.67 -20.26 -18.06
C ASP A 236 32.56 -21.60 -18.77
N GLY A 237 32.56 -21.53 -20.10
CA GLY A 237 32.30 -22.63 -21.00
C GLY A 237 33.38 -23.73 -20.94
N SER A 238 32.91 -24.97 -20.94
CA SER A 238 33.69 -26.15 -21.32
C SER A 238 32.69 -27.29 -21.52
N ASP A 239 32.60 -27.76 -22.74
CA ASP A 239 31.82 -28.92 -23.16
C ASP A 239 32.22 -30.18 -22.36
N CYS A 240 31.23 -30.92 -21.85
CA CYS A 240 31.14 -32.39 -21.94
C CYS A 240 29.95 -32.92 -21.14
N GLU A 241 29.11 -33.65 -21.87
CA GLU A 241 28.45 -34.91 -21.50
C GLU A 241 27.71 -35.03 -20.17
N SER A 242 26.39 -35.17 -20.32
CA SER A 242 25.53 -36.14 -19.66
C SER A 242 26.17 -36.97 -18.55
N ASP A 243 25.67 -36.82 -17.32
CA ASP A 243 25.06 -37.98 -16.69
C ASP A 243 23.97 -37.65 -15.65
N THR A 244 22.84 -38.25 -15.99
CA THR A 244 21.59 -38.51 -15.29
C THR A 244 21.74 -39.09 -13.88
N SER A 245 20.65 -38.88 -13.12
CA SER A 245 20.14 -39.72 -12.02
C SER A 245 20.50 -39.34 -10.57
N SER A 246 19.53 -38.69 -9.92
CA SER A 246 19.29 -38.87 -8.49
C SER A 246 17.88 -39.45 -8.33
N GLN A 247 17.79 -40.78 -8.53
CA GLN A 247 16.67 -41.60 -8.09
C GLN A 247 16.69 -41.66 -6.55
N SER A 248 15.62 -41.19 -5.93
CA SER A 248 15.34 -41.42 -4.51
C SER A 248 14.70 -42.80 -4.34
N SER A 249 15.51 -43.81 -4.05
CA SER A 249 15.04 -45.14 -3.71
C SER A 249 14.62 -45.19 -2.25
N PHE A 250 13.31 -45.30 -2.00
CA PHE A 250 12.78 -45.75 -0.71
C PHE A 250 13.09 -47.24 -0.55
N SER A 251 14.04 -47.57 0.33
CA SER A 251 14.27 -48.94 0.79
C SER A 251 13.40 -49.19 2.02
N THR A 252 12.33 -49.96 1.84
CA THR A 252 11.61 -50.65 2.91
C THR A 252 12.39 -51.91 3.29
N GLY A 253 13.11 -51.85 4.41
CA GLY A 253 13.71 -53.01 5.05
C GLY A 253 13.36 -53.05 6.55
N PRO A 254 13.03 -54.21 7.13
CA PRO A 254 12.75 -54.34 8.55
C PRO A 254 14.07 -54.51 9.31
N TYR A 255 14.51 -53.46 10.00
CA TYR A 255 15.65 -53.55 10.92
C TYR A 255 15.18 -53.33 12.35
N GLU A 256 15.43 -54.35 13.18
CA GLU A 256 15.35 -54.32 14.62
C GLU A 256 16.21 -53.17 15.15
N ASN A 257 15.63 -52.31 15.99
CA ASN A 257 16.32 -51.22 16.66
C ASN A 257 16.99 -51.75 17.93
N PRO A 258 18.33 -51.91 18.01
CA PRO A 258 19.00 -51.88 19.29
C PRO A 258 18.94 -50.43 19.81
N LEU A 259 18.36 -50.25 21.00
CA LEU A 259 18.28 -48.98 21.70
C LEU A 259 19.66 -48.27 21.72
N PRO A 260 19.71 -46.94 21.57
CA PRO A 260 20.96 -46.20 21.62
C PRO A 260 21.63 -46.36 23.00
N PRO A 261 22.97 -46.46 23.06
CA PRO A 261 23.70 -46.57 24.31
C PRO A 261 23.46 -45.34 25.19
N ARG A 262 23.22 -45.57 26.49
CA ARG A 262 23.13 -44.51 27.50
C ARG A 262 24.40 -43.64 27.46
N PRO A 263 24.28 -42.30 27.55
CA PRO A 263 25.44 -41.42 27.57
C PRO A 263 26.35 -41.73 28.76
N LEU A 264 27.65 -41.80 28.50
CA LEU A 264 28.69 -41.95 29.51
C LEU A 264 28.65 -40.77 30.49
N ASP A 265 28.62 -41.10 31.77
CA ASP A 265 28.77 -40.14 32.86
C ASP A 265 30.25 -39.72 32.96
N VAL A 266 30.59 -38.61 32.30
CA VAL A 266 31.93 -38.02 32.33
C VAL A 266 32.04 -37.12 33.55
N GLN A 267 32.65 -37.61 34.63
CA GLN A 267 33.03 -36.75 35.76
C GLN A 267 34.15 -35.79 35.33
N ILE A 268 33.79 -34.52 35.14
CA ILE A 268 34.74 -33.44 34.86
C ILE A 268 35.43 -33.08 36.18
N LYS A 269 36.64 -33.59 36.38
CA LYS A 269 37.47 -33.28 37.55
C LYS A 269 38.26 -31.99 37.30
N GLY A 270 37.79 -30.89 37.90
CA GLY A 270 38.61 -29.71 38.24
C GLY A 270 38.94 -28.77 37.08
N GLY A 271 38.03 -27.86 36.75
CA GLY A 271 38.32 -26.69 35.91
C GLY A 271 37.22 -25.65 36.07
N LYS A 272 37.59 -24.39 36.36
CA LYS A 272 36.65 -23.29 36.58
C LYS A 272 35.64 -23.19 35.43
N PRO A 273 34.33 -23.07 35.69
CA PRO A 273 33.31 -23.05 34.64
C PRO A 273 33.38 -21.74 33.85
N GLY A 274 34.02 -21.78 32.68
CA GLY A 274 33.83 -20.79 31.62
C GLY A 274 32.45 -20.99 31.02
N GLY A 275 31.52 -20.08 31.33
CA GLY A 275 30.10 -20.19 30.98
C GLY A 275 29.85 -20.34 29.47
N SER A 276 29.54 -21.57 29.07
CA SER A 276 28.86 -21.88 27.81
C SER A 276 27.46 -21.25 27.83
N ARG A 277 27.30 -20.07 27.22
CA ARG A 277 26.02 -19.38 27.02
C ARG A 277 25.20 -19.96 25.86
N PHE A 278 25.05 -21.28 25.80
CA PHE A 278 23.98 -21.89 25.01
C PHE A 278 22.71 -21.87 25.88
N VAL A 279 22.04 -20.72 25.88
CA VAL A 279 20.70 -20.60 26.46
C VAL A 279 19.72 -21.12 25.42
N GLU A 280 19.40 -22.41 25.53
CA GLU A 280 18.12 -22.95 25.06
C GLU A 280 16.99 -22.26 25.86
N ARG A 281 16.51 -21.11 25.39
CA ARG A 281 15.22 -20.55 25.82
C ARG A 281 14.40 -20.11 24.63
N PHE A 282 13.95 -21.09 23.86
CA PHE A 282 12.87 -20.93 22.89
C PHE A 282 11.49 -21.22 23.50
N ARG A 283 11.28 -20.93 24.81
CA ARG A 283 10.01 -21.26 25.48
C ARG A 283 9.29 -20.15 26.23
N GLU A 284 9.79 -18.92 26.23
CA GLU A 284 9.16 -17.83 27.01
C GLU A 284 8.65 -16.64 26.16
N SER A 285 8.74 -16.69 24.83
CA SER A 285 8.15 -15.65 23.96
C SER A 285 6.71 -15.99 23.53
N GLN A 286 5.83 -16.22 24.50
CA GLN A 286 4.39 -15.99 24.37
C GLN A 286 4.05 -14.99 25.48
N THR A 287 4.05 -13.70 25.19
CA THR A 287 2.78 -12.97 25.06
C THR A 287 3.07 -11.62 24.40
N LEU A 288 3.09 -11.61 23.06
CA LEU A 288 2.72 -10.40 22.34
C LEU A 288 1.27 -10.10 22.73
N SER A 289 1.07 -8.97 23.41
CA SER A 289 -0.21 -8.41 23.82
C SER A 289 -1.13 -8.25 22.62
N ARG A 290 -1.87 -9.30 22.26
CA ARG A 290 -3.10 -9.16 21.50
C ARG A 290 -4.09 -8.42 22.39
N PRO A 291 -4.91 -7.50 21.85
CA PRO A 291 -6.08 -7.02 22.56
C PRO A 291 -6.87 -8.23 23.08
N ALA A 292 -7.40 -8.15 24.29
CA ALA A 292 -8.18 -9.20 24.91
C ALA A 292 -9.41 -9.48 24.01
N ILE A 293 -9.24 -10.42 23.08
CA ILE A 293 -10.35 -11.06 22.41
C ILE A 293 -10.92 -11.96 23.48
N GLU A 294 -12.01 -11.50 24.10
CA GLU A 294 -12.81 -12.29 25.02
C GLU A 294 -13.16 -13.59 24.30
N PHE A 295 -12.54 -14.69 24.75
CA PHE A 295 -12.84 -16.00 24.20
C PHE A 295 -14.33 -16.27 24.47
N PRO A 296 -15.06 -16.84 23.51
CA PRO A 296 -16.48 -17.11 23.69
C PRO A 296 -16.68 -17.97 24.95
N HIS A 297 -17.50 -17.47 25.89
CA HIS A 297 -17.80 -18.10 27.19
C HIS A 297 -18.47 -19.49 27.07
N GLU A 298 -18.68 -19.99 25.85
CA GLU A 298 -19.35 -21.26 25.54
C GLU A 298 -18.37 -22.45 25.45
N VAL A 299 -17.05 -22.23 25.62
CA VAL A 299 -16.06 -23.33 25.59
C VAL A 299 -15.84 -23.90 27.00
N ASP A 300 -16.69 -24.86 27.36
CA ASP A 300 -16.77 -25.50 28.69
C ASP A 300 -15.57 -26.42 29.04
N ASP A 301 -14.68 -26.71 28.08
CA ASP A 301 -13.54 -27.63 28.28
C ASP A 301 -12.37 -27.29 27.35
N HIS A 302 -11.27 -26.81 27.92
CA HIS A 302 -10.08 -26.37 27.18
C HIS A 302 -9.21 -27.53 26.66
N ASP A 303 -9.41 -28.75 27.17
CA ASP A 303 -8.65 -29.94 26.75
C ASP A 303 -9.37 -30.71 25.62
N LYS A 304 -10.58 -30.28 25.23
CA LYS A 304 -11.29 -30.87 24.09
C LYS A 304 -10.79 -30.28 22.77
N PRO A 305 -10.56 -31.12 21.74
CA PRO A 305 -10.19 -30.64 20.42
C PRO A 305 -11.28 -29.71 19.87
N ILE A 306 -10.88 -28.58 19.30
CA ILE A 306 -11.79 -27.59 18.71
C ILE A 306 -12.75 -28.31 17.72
N PRO A 307 -14.07 -28.22 17.93
CA PRO A 307 -15.03 -28.90 17.07
C PRO A 307 -14.88 -28.36 15.65
N LYS A 308 -14.52 -29.25 14.73
CA LYS A 308 -14.39 -28.93 13.32
C LYS A 308 -15.78 -28.57 12.77
N PRO A 309 -15.94 -27.48 12.00
CA PRO A 309 -17.19 -27.21 11.31
C PRO A 309 -17.53 -28.41 10.42
N ARG A 310 -18.83 -28.71 10.28
CA ARG A 310 -19.37 -29.93 9.62
C ARG A 310 -18.83 -30.23 8.21
N LEU A 311 -18.07 -29.32 7.60
CA LEU A 311 -17.54 -29.41 6.24
C LEU A 311 -16.01 -29.21 6.12
N SER A 312 -15.24 -29.10 7.21
CA SER A 312 -13.78 -28.99 7.09
C SER A 312 -13.15 -30.37 6.87
N GLN A 313 -13.01 -30.76 5.60
CA GLN A 313 -12.20 -31.88 5.17
C GLN A 313 -10.85 -31.37 4.67
N TRP A 314 -9.76 -32.06 5.04
CA TRP A 314 -8.43 -31.78 4.51
C TRP A 314 -8.38 -32.24 3.05
N ILE A 315 -8.37 -31.31 2.12
CA ILE A 315 -8.21 -31.60 0.70
C ILE A 315 -6.72 -31.47 0.37
N ARG A 316 -6.13 -32.50 -0.23
CA ARG A 316 -4.75 -32.41 -0.77
C ARG A 316 -4.73 -31.37 -1.89
N ALA A 317 -3.69 -30.54 -1.95
CA ALA A 317 -3.56 -29.47 -2.93
C ALA A 317 -3.78 -29.94 -4.39
N ASP A 318 -3.42 -31.18 -4.68
CA ASP A 318 -3.53 -31.76 -6.03
C ASP A 318 -4.98 -32.07 -6.44
N ALA A 319 -5.89 -32.27 -5.48
CA ALA A 319 -7.28 -32.59 -5.77
C ALA A 319 -8.07 -31.41 -6.36
N ILE A 320 -7.56 -30.17 -6.21
CA ILE A 320 -8.21 -28.97 -6.75
C ILE A 320 -8.07 -28.89 -8.27
N ARG A 321 -7.00 -29.48 -8.86
CA ARG A 321 -6.81 -29.46 -10.33
C ARG A 321 -7.89 -30.24 -11.08
N ALA A 322 -8.50 -31.25 -10.46
CA ALA A 322 -9.55 -32.06 -11.08
C ALA A 322 -10.91 -31.34 -11.21
N PHE A 323 -11.15 -30.29 -10.41
CA PHE A 323 -12.41 -29.52 -10.46
C PHE A 323 -12.38 -28.35 -11.43
N ALA A 324 -11.20 -27.89 -11.84
CA ALA A 324 -11.03 -26.74 -12.74
C ALA A 324 -11.10 -27.10 -14.24
N SER A 325 -11.26 -28.39 -14.59
CA SER A 325 -11.28 -28.88 -15.97
C SER A 325 -12.64 -29.42 -16.42
N ARG A 326 -13.75 -28.92 -15.86
CA ARG A 326 -15.12 -29.20 -16.32
C ARG A 326 -15.83 -27.93 -16.73
#